data_AF-A0A2D0KB32-F1
#
_entry.id   AF-A0A2D0KB32-F1
#
_cell.length_a   1.000
_cell.length_b   1.000
_cell.length_c   1.000
_cell.angle_alpha   90.00
_cell.angle_beta   90.00
_cell.angle_gamma   90.00
#
_symmetry.space_group_name_H-M   'P 1'
#
loop_
_entity.id
_entity.type
_entity.pdbx_description
1 polymer ?
#
loop_
_entity_poly.entity_id
_entity_poly.type
_entity_poly.pdbx_seq_one_letter_code
_entity_poly.pdbx_strand_id
1 'polypeptide(L)'
;MQDKKPDAKTLEDNVSVPTMEDVRRAIREAIEEHIASRDHPYATLEDKGFVTLSNEVESESEITVATSKAVKIAYDLANKANTSDKDYVPTSRKINGKELSSDISLNASDVGAYSTGETDKHINDAKALANAAQIAANNANNNANGRVPSSRTVNGKPLSGDITLNAADVGAYSRDEADKHINDAKALANAAQIAANNANNNANARLSKDQNGADIPNKVEFVKNLGLAVQDSGESSLPVGVPIPWPTTTPPTGWLICNGNYFDKSRYPKLALAYPSGRLPDLRGEFIRGLDSGRNVDPGRWILSWQNFSIQRHSHNIEINDSGSASFYVGRGNWKRQGSVNTGEFGGSETRPRNIAFLYIVRAA
;
A
#
# COMPACT_ATOMS: atom_id res chain seq x y z
N MET A 1 90.39 -65.76 -150.49
CA MET A 1 90.11 -65.15 -151.80
C MET A 1 90.87 -63.85 -151.83
N GLN A 2 92.05 -63.86 -152.44
CA GLN A 2 92.24 -63.52 -153.86
C GLN A 2 91.83 -62.10 -154.19
N ASP A 3 92.83 -61.36 -154.66
CA ASP A 3 92.78 -60.51 -155.85
C ASP A 3 91.86 -59.29 -155.81
N LYS A 4 92.49 -58.12 -155.79
CA LYS A 4 92.65 -57.33 -157.03
C LYS A 4 93.38 -56.02 -156.75
N LYS A 5 94.58 -55.91 -157.33
CA LYS A 5 95.07 -54.66 -157.90
C LYS A 5 94.26 -54.38 -159.18
N PRO A 6 93.94 -53.12 -159.46
CA PRO A 6 94.63 -52.41 -160.55
C PRO A 6 94.82 -50.92 -160.16
N ASP A 7 95.48 -50.00 -160.86
CA ASP A 7 95.94 -49.89 -162.24
C ASP A 7 97.14 -48.95 -162.27
N ALA A 8 98.04 -49.17 -163.23
CA ALA A 8 99.13 -48.28 -163.58
C ALA A 8 98.69 -47.38 -164.76
N LYS A 9 99.06 -46.10 -164.67
CA LYS A 9 99.06 -45.14 -165.79
C LYS A 9 100.38 -44.36 -165.74
N THR A 10 101.06 -44.30 -166.88
CA THR A 10 102.41 -43.74 -167.10
C THR A 10 102.37 -42.29 -167.66
N LEU A 11 103.54 -41.60 -167.63
CA LEU A 11 103.98 -40.39 -168.38
C LEU A 11 103.77 -39.04 -167.63
N GLU A 12 104.71 -38.10 -167.47
CA GLU A 12 105.90 -37.69 -168.24
C GLU A 12 107.08 -37.21 -167.36
N ASP A 13 108.25 -37.16 -168.00
CA ASP A 13 109.52 -36.54 -167.60
C ASP A 13 109.43 -35.19 -166.88
N ASN A 14 110.08 -35.09 -165.72
CA ASN A 14 110.96 -33.97 -165.34
C ASN A 14 111.56 -34.26 -163.95
N VAL A 15 112.76 -34.83 -163.93
CA VAL A 15 113.56 -34.95 -162.71
C VAL A 15 114.01 -33.55 -162.30
N SER A 16 113.41 -32.99 -161.23
CA SER A 16 114.01 -31.92 -160.44
C SER A 16 114.31 -32.48 -159.05
N VAL A 17 115.54 -32.98 -158.87
CA VAL A 17 116.08 -33.38 -157.58
C VAL A 17 116.04 -32.15 -156.65
N PRO A 18 115.47 -32.23 -155.43
CA PRO A 18 115.37 -31.09 -154.54
C PRO A 18 116.78 -30.60 -154.21
N THR A 19 117.01 -29.30 -154.34
CA THR A 19 118.24 -28.71 -153.84
C THR A 19 118.24 -28.75 -152.31
N MET A 20 119.41 -28.75 -151.66
CA MET A 20 119.51 -28.66 -150.18
C MET A 20 118.76 -27.43 -149.61
N GLU A 21 118.50 -26.43 -150.45
CA GLU A 21 117.74 -25.23 -150.12
C GLU A 21 116.22 -25.50 -150.00
N ASP A 22 115.68 -26.42 -150.81
CA ASP A 22 114.27 -26.81 -150.77
C ASP A 22 113.91 -27.60 -149.50
N VAL A 23 114.81 -28.47 -149.03
CA VAL A 23 114.64 -29.22 -147.77
C VAL A 23 114.73 -28.31 -146.53
N ARG A 24 115.63 -27.32 -146.56
CA ARG A 24 115.75 -26.32 -145.47
C ARG A 24 114.57 -25.34 -145.42
N ARG A 25 113.83 -25.15 -146.51
CA ARG A 25 112.58 -24.36 -146.54
C ARG A 25 111.44 -25.15 -145.90
N ALA A 26 111.25 -26.42 -146.28
CA ALA A 26 110.19 -27.27 -145.73
C ALA A 26 110.32 -27.50 -144.21
N ILE A 27 111.53 -27.63 -143.67
CA ILE A 27 111.75 -27.77 -142.22
C ILE A 27 111.42 -26.47 -141.47
N ARG A 28 111.71 -25.29 -142.06
CA ARG A 28 111.37 -24.00 -141.44
C ARG A 28 109.86 -23.78 -141.40
N GLU A 29 109.17 -24.08 -142.49
CA GLU A 29 107.70 -23.98 -142.56
C GLU A 29 107.01 -24.90 -141.54
N ALA A 30 107.49 -26.14 -141.37
CA ALA A 30 106.91 -27.08 -140.40
C ALA A 30 107.15 -26.68 -138.92
N ILE A 31 108.27 -26.00 -138.62
CA ILE A 31 108.54 -25.49 -137.26
C ILE A 31 107.71 -24.24 -136.98
N GLU A 32 107.54 -23.35 -137.96
CA GLU A 32 106.67 -22.16 -137.81
C GLU A 32 105.19 -22.56 -137.65
N GLU A 33 104.69 -23.56 -138.39
CA GLU A 33 103.33 -24.10 -138.19
C GLU A 33 103.15 -24.74 -136.79
N HIS A 34 104.16 -25.45 -136.28
CA HIS A 34 104.06 -26.05 -134.95
C HIS A 34 103.99 -25.00 -133.83
N ILE A 35 104.77 -23.92 -133.93
CA ILE A 35 104.78 -22.83 -132.96
C ILE A 35 103.44 -22.08 -132.99
N ALA A 36 102.86 -21.83 -134.17
CA ALA A 36 101.56 -21.18 -134.29
C ALA A 36 100.40 -22.00 -133.69
N SER A 37 100.50 -23.34 -133.60
CA SER A 37 99.44 -24.20 -133.04
C SER A 37 99.39 -24.25 -131.51
N ARG A 38 100.40 -23.73 -130.80
CA ARG A 38 100.52 -23.85 -129.33
C ARG A 38 100.28 -22.55 -128.56
N ASP A 39 99.95 -21.46 -129.25
CA ASP A 39 99.66 -20.17 -128.64
C ASP A 39 98.14 -19.95 -128.53
N HIS A 40 97.52 -20.68 -127.60
CA HIS A 40 96.09 -20.51 -127.30
C HIS A 40 95.90 -19.60 -126.07
N PRO A 41 95.10 -18.52 -126.16
CA PRO A 41 94.82 -17.63 -125.05
C PRO A 41 93.96 -18.29 -123.96
N TYR A 42 93.86 -17.63 -122.79
CA TYR A 42 92.92 -18.01 -121.73
C TYR A 42 91.46 -17.90 -122.20
N ALA A 43 90.58 -18.76 -121.68
CA ALA A 43 89.15 -18.66 -121.95
C ALA A 43 88.57 -17.39 -121.32
N THR A 44 87.65 -16.75 -122.03
CA THR A 44 86.83 -15.66 -121.51
C THR A 44 85.38 -16.12 -121.41
N LEU A 45 84.48 -15.24 -120.97
CA LEU A 45 83.03 -15.52 -121.00
C LEU A 45 82.48 -15.70 -122.42
N GLU A 46 83.21 -15.27 -123.45
CA GLU A 46 82.76 -15.28 -124.85
C GLU A 46 83.63 -16.18 -125.76
N ASP A 47 84.93 -16.28 -125.51
CA ASP A 47 85.89 -17.01 -126.35
C ASP A 47 86.45 -18.27 -125.68
N LYS A 48 86.63 -19.33 -126.47
CA LYS A 48 87.19 -20.60 -126.02
C LYS A 48 88.71 -20.50 -125.82
N GLY A 49 89.21 -20.99 -124.68
CA GLY A 49 90.64 -21.03 -124.35
C GLY A 49 90.93 -21.95 -123.16
N PHE A 50 92.12 -21.84 -122.54
CA PHE A 50 92.46 -22.57 -121.32
C PHE A 50 91.89 -21.89 -120.06
N VAL A 51 91.48 -22.66 -119.05
CA VAL A 51 90.97 -22.14 -117.76
C VAL A 51 91.79 -22.67 -116.58
N THR A 52 91.91 -21.86 -115.52
CA THR A 52 92.48 -22.27 -114.24
C THR A 52 91.36 -22.47 -113.20
N LEU A 53 91.39 -23.55 -112.41
CA LEU A 53 90.33 -23.88 -111.45
C LEU A 53 90.68 -23.37 -110.04
N SER A 54 89.72 -22.74 -109.33
CA SER A 54 89.88 -22.23 -107.96
C SER A 54 88.83 -22.79 -106.98
N ASN A 55 89.25 -23.10 -105.75
CA ASN A 55 88.37 -23.54 -104.65
C ASN A 55 87.93 -22.40 -103.71
N GLU A 56 88.26 -21.15 -104.04
CA GLU A 56 87.89 -19.99 -103.23
C GLU A 56 86.39 -19.66 -103.37
N VAL A 57 85.73 -19.30 -102.27
CA VAL A 57 84.30 -18.95 -102.22
C VAL A 57 84.02 -17.45 -102.26
N GLU A 58 85.09 -16.66 -102.30
CA GLU A 58 85.09 -15.20 -102.26
C GLU A 58 86.08 -14.62 -103.29
N SER A 59 86.36 -15.37 -104.36
CA SER A 59 87.25 -14.91 -105.43
C SER A 59 86.53 -13.98 -106.39
N GLU A 60 87.20 -12.87 -106.71
CA GLU A 60 86.80 -11.89 -107.72
C GLU A 60 87.56 -12.07 -109.06
N SER A 61 88.31 -13.17 -109.22
CA SER A 61 89.15 -13.41 -110.40
C SER A 61 88.34 -13.83 -111.62
N GLU A 62 88.39 -13.03 -112.68
CA GLU A 62 87.69 -13.29 -113.95
C GLU A 62 88.35 -14.37 -114.82
N ILE A 63 89.57 -14.78 -114.50
CA ILE A 63 90.34 -15.78 -115.27
C ILE A 63 90.36 -17.17 -114.62
N THR A 64 89.63 -17.34 -113.50
CA THR A 64 89.54 -18.62 -112.78
C THR A 64 88.09 -19.08 -112.61
N VAL A 65 87.84 -20.38 -112.81
CA VAL A 65 86.51 -20.96 -112.64
C VAL A 65 86.37 -21.61 -111.26
N ALA A 66 85.25 -21.33 -110.57
CA ALA A 66 84.95 -21.94 -109.29
C ALA A 66 84.78 -23.46 -109.41
N THR A 67 85.41 -24.22 -108.50
CA THR A 67 85.21 -25.66 -108.40
C THR A 67 83.89 -25.99 -107.70
N SER A 68 83.43 -27.22 -107.85
CA SER A 68 82.29 -27.77 -107.10
C SER A 68 82.47 -27.70 -105.58
N LYS A 69 83.71 -27.63 -105.08
CA LYS A 69 84.00 -27.44 -103.64
C LYS A 69 83.64 -26.04 -103.16
N ALA A 70 83.97 -25.01 -103.95
CA ALA A 70 83.61 -23.62 -103.63
C ALA A 70 82.09 -23.45 -103.57
N VAL A 71 81.38 -23.95 -104.58
CA VAL A 71 79.89 -23.89 -104.64
C VAL A 71 79.25 -24.58 -103.43
N LYS A 72 79.79 -25.72 -102.99
CA LYS A 72 79.25 -26.43 -101.81
C LYS A 72 79.43 -25.64 -100.51
N ILE A 73 80.58 -25.01 -100.32
CA ILE A 73 80.84 -24.20 -99.12
C ILE A 73 79.88 -23.00 -99.07
N ALA A 74 79.63 -22.31 -100.18
CA ALA A 74 78.65 -21.22 -100.26
C ALA A 74 77.22 -21.68 -99.92
N TYR A 75 76.82 -22.86 -100.42
CA TYR A 75 75.50 -23.44 -100.12
C TYR A 75 75.31 -23.78 -98.64
N ASP A 76 76.33 -24.40 -98.01
CA ASP A 76 76.28 -24.75 -96.59
C ASP A 76 76.16 -23.49 -95.70
N LEU A 77 76.85 -22.39 -96.08
CA LEU A 77 76.75 -21.11 -95.37
C LEU A 77 75.35 -20.49 -95.45
N ALA A 78 74.73 -20.51 -96.64
CA ALA A 78 73.38 -19.99 -96.86
C ALA A 78 72.31 -20.78 -96.09
N ASN A 79 72.43 -22.10 -96.03
CA ASN A 79 71.50 -22.94 -95.25
C ASN A 79 71.59 -22.67 -93.75
N LYS A 80 72.81 -22.47 -93.22
CA LYS A 80 72.99 -22.15 -91.80
C LYS A 80 72.26 -20.85 -91.44
N ALA A 81 72.38 -19.80 -92.27
CA ALA A 81 71.70 -18.53 -92.08
C ALA A 81 70.16 -18.67 -92.09
N ASN A 82 69.60 -19.50 -92.97
CA ASN A 82 68.16 -19.72 -93.09
C ASN A 82 67.54 -20.49 -91.89
N THR A 83 68.36 -21.24 -91.14
CA THR A 83 67.89 -22.00 -89.96
C THR A 83 67.88 -21.20 -88.66
N SER A 84 68.66 -20.12 -88.56
CA SER A 84 68.77 -19.29 -87.35
C SER A 84 67.60 -18.33 -87.10
N ASP A 85 66.70 -18.13 -88.07
CA ASP A 85 65.63 -17.12 -88.01
C ASP A 85 64.31 -17.61 -87.38
N LYS A 86 64.26 -18.83 -86.80
CA LYS A 86 63.01 -19.43 -86.28
C LYS A 86 62.73 -19.27 -84.78
N ASP A 87 63.66 -18.76 -83.97
CA ASP A 87 63.53 -18.79 -82.49
C ASP A 87 63.56 -17.39 -81.83
N TYR A 88 62.56 -16.54 -82.09
CA TYR A 88 62.43 -15.24 -81.40
C TYR A 88 61.84 -15.35 -79.97
N VAL A 89 61.16 -16.45 -79.61
CA VAL A 89 60.63 -16.69 -78.26
C VAL A 89 60.95 -18.11 -77.80
N PRO A 90 61.79 -18.29 -76.78
CA PRO A 90 62.09 -19.62 -76.23
C PRO A 90 60.84 -20.26 -75.60
N THR A 91 60.54 -21.51 -75.98
CA THR A 91 59.39 -22.29 -75.48
C THR A 91 59.46 -22.60 -73.97
N SER A 92 60.61 -22.37 -73.32
CA SER A 92 60.80 -22.50 -71.87
C SER A 92 60.24 -21.32 -71.06
N ARG A 93 59.86 -20.20 -71.70
CA ARG A 93 59.26 -19.06 -71.00
C ARG A 93 57.84 -19.42 -70.55
N LYS A 94 57.52 -19.06 -69.30
CA LYS A 94 56.21 -19.31 -68.69
C LYS A 94 55.51 -18.00 -68.33
N ILE A 95 54.18 -17.97 -68.48
CA ILE A 95 53.30 -16.95 -67.90
C ILE A 95 52.41 -17.66 -66.86
N ASN A 96 52.51 -17.24 -65.60
CA ASN A 96 51.81 -17.84 -64.45
C ASN A 96 51.86 -19.38 -64.45
N GLY A 97 53.05 -19.93 -64.69
CA GLY A 97 53.30 -21.38 -64.66
C GLY A 97 53.00 -22.14 -65.97
N LYS A 98 52.36 -21.51 -66.97
CA LYS A 98 52.04 -22.12 -68.28
C LYS A 98 53.08 -21.76 -69.34
N GLU A 99 53.56 -22.75 -70.09
CA GLU A 99 54.60 -22.58 -71.13
C GLU A 99 54.06 -21.92 -72.40
N LEU A 100 54.89 -21.09 -73.05
CA LEU A 100 54.57 -20.35 -74.29
C LEU A 100 54.76 -21.20 -75.55
N SER A 101 54.23 -22.42 -75.55
CA SER A 101 54.24 -23.32 -76.72
C SER A 101 52.99 -23.19 -77.60
N SER A 102 51.95 -22.49 -77.12
CA SER A 102 50.70 -22.20 -77.82
C SER A 102 50.02 -20.97 -77.19
N ASP A 103 48.87 -20.56 -77.72
CA ASP A 103 48.02 -19.56 -77.06
C ASP A 103 47.69 -20.01 -75.63
N ILE A 104 47.84 -19.10 -74.67
CA ILE A 104 47.60 -19.35 -73.25
C ILE A 104 46.31 -18.64 -72.84
N SER A 105 45.38 -19.39 -72.26
CA SER A 105 44.21 -18.83 -71.56
C SER A 105 44.46 -18.82 -70.04
N LEU A 106 44.29 -17.66 -69.42
CA LEU A 106 44.37 -17.49 -67.97
C LEU A 106 42.97 -17.36 -67.41
N ASN A 107 42.73 -17.98 -66.25
CA ASN A 107 41.52 -17.82 -65.47
C ASN A 107 41.80 -17.01 -64.19
N ALA A 108 40.76 -16.72 -63.41
CA ALA A 108 40.89 -15.93 -62.19
C ALA A 108 41.88 -16.55 -61.17
N SER A 109 41.89 -17.89 -61.04
CA SER A 109 42.84 -18.58 -60.14
C SER A 109 44.29 -18.46 -60.60
N ASP A 110 44.54 -18.41 -61.91
CA ASP A 110 45.90 -18.25 -62.45
C ASP A 110 46.52 -16.90 -62.05
N VAL A 111 45.71 -15.88 -61.75
CA VAL A 111 46.16 -14.52 -61.39
C VAL A 111 45.88 -14.14 -59.93
N GLY A 112 45.45 -15.09 -59.11
CA GLY A 112 45.10 -14.84 -57.70
C GLY A 112 43.91 -13.91 -57.52
N ALA A 113 43.00 -13.85 -58.50
CA ALA A 113 41.77 -13.07 -58.44
C ALA A 113 40.56 -13.97 -58.17
N TYR A 114 39.48 -13.38 -57.64
CA TYR A 114 38.18 -14.02 -57.63
C TYR A 114 37.58 -14.03 -59.03
N SER A 115 36.88 -15.10 -59.36
CA SER A 115 35.98 -15.10 -60.51
C SER A 115 34.84 -14.10 -60.32
N THR A 116 34.20 -13.73 -61.43
CA THR A 116 32.98 -12.91 -61.39
C THR A 116 31.88 -13.58 -60.56
N GLY A 117 31.74 -14.91 -60.67
CA GLY A 117 30.76 -15.67 -59.88
C GLY A 117 31.04 -15.66 -58.38
N GLU A 118 32.31 -15.76 -57.95
CA GLU A 118 32.67 -15.62 -56.53
C GLU A 118 32.44 -14.20 -56.02
N THR A 119 32.80 -13.19 -56.81
CA THR A 119 32.56 -11.79 -56.49
C THR A 119 31.06 -11.50 -56.33
N ASP A 120 30.24 -11.99 -57.26
CA ASP A 120 28.79 -11.85 -57.21
C ASP A 120 28.20 -12.54 -55.98
N LYS A 121 28.70 -13.74 -55.63
CA LYS A 121 28.30 -14.44 -54.41
C LYS A 121 28.62 -13.62 -53.16
N HIS A 122 29.84 -13.12 -53.02
CA HIS A 122 30.22 -12.28 -51.89
C HIS A 122 29.37 -11.00 -51.78
N ILE A 123 29.06 -10.36 -52.92
CA ILE A 123 28.19 -9.19 -52.96
C ILE A 123 26.77 -9.54 -52.51
N ASN A 124 26.23 -10.67 -52.97
CA ASN A 124 24.88 -11.10 -52.61
C ASN A 124 24.79 -11.51 -51.13
N ASP A 125 25.79 -12.20 -50.60
CA ASP A 125 25.89 -12.53 -49.18
C ASP A 125 25.94 -11.24 -48.34
N ALA A 126 26.73 -10.25 -48.77
CA ALA A 126 26.81 -8.94 -48.10
C ALA A 126 25.46 -8.19 -48.15
N LYS A 127 24.76 -8.20 -49.29
CA LYS A 127 23.41 -7.61 -49.40
C LYS A 127 22.40 -8.32 -48.50
N ALA A 128 22.46 -9.66 -48.44
CA ALA A 128 21.58 -10.45 -47.58
C ALA A 128 21.81 -10.12 -46.10
N LEU A 129 23.08 -10.04 -45.67
CA LEU A 129 23.44 -9.62 -44.31
C LEU A 129 23.00 -8.19 -44.00
N ALA A 130 23.19 -7.25 -44.93
CA ALA A 130 22.75 -5.87 -44.77
C ALA A 130 21.22 -5.76 -44.63
N ASN A 131 20.47 -6.47 -45.47
CA ASN A 131 19.02 -6.52 -45.39
C ASN A 131 18.53 -7.16 -44.09
N ALA A 132 19.17 -8.25 -43.64
CA ALA A 132 18.85 -8.89 -42.37
C ALA A 132 19.11 -7.96 -41.18
N ALA A 133 20.23 -7.22 -41.20
CA ALA A 133 20.56 -6.21 -40.20
C ALA A 133 19.52 -5.08 -40.18
N GLN A 134 19.10 -4.58 -41.35
CA GLN A 134 18.06 -3.55 -41.46
C GLN A 134 16.70 -4.04 -40.92
N ILE A 135 16.32 -5.28 -41.23
CA ILE A 135 15.09 -5.90 -40.71
C ILE A 135 15.18 -6.03 -39.18
N ALA A 136 16.30 -6.50 -38.65
CA ALA A 136 16.51 -6.62 -37.20
C ALA A 136 16.43 -5.26 -36.50
N ALA A 137 17.03 -4.21 -37.08
CA ALA A 137 16.95 -2.85 -36.57
C ALA A 137 15.51 -2.30 -36.60
N ASN A 138 14.79 -2.51 -37.70
CA ASN A 138 13.39 -2.10 -37.81
C ASN A 138 12.49 -2.84 -36.80
N ASN A 139 12.71 -4.14 -36.60
CA ASN A 139 11.99 -4.93 -35.61
C ASN A 139 12.29 -4.46 -34.18
N ALA A 140 13.55 -4.14 -33.87
CA ALA A 140 13.94 -3.58 -32.58
C ALA A 140 13.27 -2.22 -32.33
N ASN A 141 13.27 -1.32 -33.32
CA ASN A 141 12.61 -0.02 -33.25
C ASN A 141 11.09 -0.14 -33.09
N ASN A 142 10.46 -1.03 -33.85
CA ASN A 142 9.02 -1.29 -33.74
C ASN A 142 8.65 -1.87 -32.37
N ASN A 143 9.44 -2.80 -31.85
CA ASN A 143 9.26 -3.34 -30.50
C ASN A 143 9.41 -2.23 -29.45
N ALA A 144 10.45 -1.40 -29.54
CA ALA A 144 10.69 -0.30 -28.62
C ALA A 144 9.53 0.72 -28.61
N ASN A 145 9.05 1.13 -29.79
CA ASN A 145 7.93 2.08 -29.93
C ASN A 145 6.60 1.52 -29.37
N GLY A 146 6.46 0.19 -29.22
CA GLY A 146 5.26 -0.46 -28.71
C GLY A 146 5.24 -0.78 -27.21
N ARG A 147 6.36 -0.60 -26.47
CA ARG A 147 6.46 -1.04 -25.06
C ARG A 147 5.56 -0.26 -24.09
N VAL A 148 5.27 1.00 -24.37
CA VAL A 148 4.32 1.81 -23.61
C VAL A 148 3.24 2.31 -24.57
N PRO A 149 2.10 1.62 -24.67
CA PRO A 149 0.98 2.08 -25.48
C PRO A 149 0.52 3.46 -25.01
N SER A 150 0.32 4.40 -25.95
CA SER A 150 -0.18 5.75 -25.67
C SER A 150 -1.59 5.78 -25.06
N SER A 151 -2.32 4.66 -25.13
CA SER A 151 -3.62 4.45 -24.50
C SER A 151 -3.54 4.02 -23.02
N ARG A 152 -2.35 3.67 -22.50
CA ARG A 152 -2.23 3.30 -21.09
C ARG A 152 -2.34 4.54 -20.20
N THR A 153 -3.17 4.41 -19.18
CA THR A 153 -3.38 5.43 -18.15
C THR A 153 -3.04 4.88 -16.77
N VAL A 154 -2.66 5.77 -15.86
CA VAL A 154 -2.61 5.51 -14.41
C VAL A 154 -3.72 6.34 -13.78
N ASN A 155 -4.72 5.67 -13.23
CA ASN A 155 -5.93 6.28 -12.66
C ASN A 155 -6.56 7.32 -13.59
N GLY A 156 -6.68 6.97 -14.88
CA GLY A 156 -7.27 7.82 -15.91
C GLY A 156 -6.34 8.87 -16.53
N LYS A 157 -5.13 9.07 -16.00
CA LYS A 157 -4.14 10.03 -16.54
C LYS A 157 -3.19 9.34 -17.54
N PRO A 158 -2.95 9.90 -18.73
CA PRO A 158 -2.13 9.26 -19.77
C PRO A 158 -0.64 9.23 -19.40
N LEU A 159 0.07 8.19 -19.84
CA LEU A 159 1.52 8.02 -19.66
C LEU A 159 2.38 8.85 -20.64
N SER A 160 1.81 9.88 -21.28
CA SER A 160 2.53 10.74 -22.22
C SER A 160 3.45 11.78 -21.54
N GLY A 161 3.50 11.80 -20.20
CA GLY A 161 4.34 12.67 -19.39
C GLY A 161 4.28 12.28 -17.91
N ASP A 162 4.83 13.13 -17.04
CA ASP A 162 4.84 12.90 -15.60
C ASP A 162 3.41 12.90 -15.02
N ILE A 163 3.12 11.92 -14.18
CA ILE A 163 1.81 11.74 -13.55
C ILE A 163 1.88 12.19 -12.10
N THR A 164 1.11 13.23 -11.77
CA THR A 164 0.84 13.62 -10.37
C THR A 164 -0.52 13.09 -9.96
N LEU A 165 -0.56 12.29 -8.90
CA LEU A 165 -1.80 11.78 -8.29
C LEU A 165 -2.09 12.56 -7.00
N ASN A 166 -3.35 12.88 -6.79
CA ASN A 166 -3.86 13.39 -5.52
C ASN A 166 -4.67 12.31 -4.78
N ALA A 167 -5.16 12.63 -3.58
CA ALA A 167 -5.92 11.69 -2.76
C ALA A 167 -7.20 11.18 -3.47
N ALA A 168 -7.89 12.06 -4.20
CA ALA A 168 -9.09 11.69 -4.95
C ALA A 168 -8.78 10.69 -6.08
N ASP A 169 -7.63 10.83 -6.75
CA ASP A 169 -7.23 9.91 -7.82
C ASP A 169 -7.08 8.46 -7.32
N VAL A 170 -6.79 8.25 -6.02
CA VAL A 170 -6.60 6.91 -5.42
C VAL A 170 -7.74 6.51 -4.46
N GLY A 171 -8.84 7.27 -4.43
CA GLY A 171 -9.97 7.00 -3.53
C GLY A 171 -9.63 7.14 -2.04
N ALA A 172 -8.66 7.99 -1.72
CA ALA A 172 -8.24 8.29 -0.35
C ALA A 172 -8.73 9.68 0.08
N TYR A 173 -8.80 9.90 1.40
CA TYR A 173 -8.94 11.23 1.97
C TYR A 173 -7.64 12.02 1.84
N SER A 174 -7.75 13.32 1.60
CA SER A 174 -6.64 14.24 1.81
C SER A 174 -6.24 14.27 3.30
N ARG A 175 -5.02 14.74 3.58
CA ARG A 175 -4.57 14.94 4.96
C ARG A 175 -5.54 15.85 5.73
N ASP A 176 -5.97 16.94 5.10
CA ASP A 176 -6.88 17.91 5.71
C ASP A 176 -8.25 17.30 6.06
N GLU A 177 -8.80 16.47 5.16
CA GLU A 177 -10.06 15.75 5.42
C GLU A 177 -9.91 14.73 6.55
N ALA A 178 -8.83 13.95 6.54
CA ALA A 178 -8.54 12.99 7.59
C ALA A 178 -8.36 13.67 8.95
N ASP A 179 -7.61 14.77 9.00
CA ASP A 179 -7.40 15.56 10.21
C ASP A 179 -8.71 16.17 10.72
N LYS A 180 -9.58 16.65 9.82
CA LYS A 180 -10.91 17.13 10.18
C LYS A 180 -11.75 16.02 10.82
N HIS A 181 -11.83 14.84 10.20
CA HIS A 181 -12.58 13.71 10.75
C HIS A 181 -12.04 13.25 12.11
N ILE A 182 -10.71 13.24 12.28
CA ILE A 182 -10.07 12.92 13.55
C ILE A 182 -10.42 13.96 14.63
N ASN A 183 -10.41 15.24 14.28
CA ASN A 183 -10.73 16.31 15.22
C ASN A 183 -12.21 16.32 15.61
N ASP A 184 -13.11 16.08 14.66
CA ASP A 184 -14.54 15.90 14.94
C ASP A 184 -14.78 14.71 15.89
N ALA A 185 -14.11 13.58 15.65
CA ALA A 185 -14.18 12.41 16.52
C ALA A 185 -13.63 12.70 17.94
N LYS A 186 -12.52 13.42 18.06
CA LYS A 186 -11.97 13.86 19.36
C LYS A 186 -12.93 14.81 20.09
N ALA A 187 -13.54 15.74 19.37
CA ALA A 187 -14.51 16.67 19.94
C ALA A 187 -15.74 15.93 20.49
N LEU A 188 -16.28 14.97 19.73
CA LEU A 188 -17.38 14.12 20.16
C LEU A 188 -17.01 13.26 21.37
N ALA A 189 -15.81 12.67 21.38
CA ALA A 189 -15.32 11.88 22.52
C ALA A 189 -15.20 12.72 23.80
N ASN A 190 -14.64 13.93 23.69
CA ASN A 190 -14.52 14.85 24.82
C ASN A 190 -15.90 15.30 25.33
N ALA A 191 -16.84 15.62 24.43
CA ALA A 191 -18.20 15.97 24.81
C ALA A 191 -18.91 14.82 25.55
N ALA A 192 -18.75 13.58 25.06
CA ALA A 192 -19.29 12.39 25.71
C ALA A 192 -18.68 12.18 27.11
N GLN A 193 -17.37 12.37 27.27
CA GLN A 193 -16.69 12.24 28.56
C GLN A 193 -17.18 13.30 29.56
N ILE A 194 -17.36 14.56 29.12
CA ILE A 194 -17.89 15.64 29.96
C ILE A 194 -19.32 15.31 30.38
N ALA A 195 -20.16 14.85 29.47
CA ALA A 195 -21.53 14.45 29.78
C ALA A 195 -21.58 13.31 30.81
N ALA A 196 -20.73 12.29 30.67
CA ALA A 196 -20.61 11.19 31.61
C ALA A 196 -20.16 11.68 33.01
N ASN A 197 -19.16 12.55 33.07
CA ASN A 197 -18.68 13.12 34.33
C ASN A 197 -19.76 13.98 35.02
N ASN A 198 -20.50 14.79 34.25
CA ASN A 198 -21.60 15.59 34.78
C ASN A 198 -22.74 14.71 35.32
N ALA A 199 -23.07 13.61 34.62
CA ALA A 199 -24.06 12.65 35.08
C ALA A 199 -23.63 11.99 36.41
N ASN A 200 -22.38 11.53 36.49
CA ASN A 200 -21.82 10.93 37.70
C ASN A 200 -21.78 11.93 38.87
N ASN A 201 -21.34 13.16 38.62
CA ASN A 201 -21.31 14.21 39.64
C ASN A 201 -22.71 14.54 40.16
N ASN A 202 -23.70 14.67 39.26
CA ASN A 202 -25.08 14.90 39.67
C ASN A 202 -25.64 13.71 40.46
N ALA A 203 -25.37 12.47 40.06
CA ALA A 203 -25.80 11.28 40.78
C ALA A 203 -25.18 11.19 42.18
N ASN A 204 -23.88 11.49 42.30
CA ASN A 204 -23.16 11.44 43.58
C ASN A 204 -23.51 12.60 44.51
N ALA A 205 -23.91 13.76 43.97
CA ALA A 205 -24.23 14.94 44.77
C ALA A 205 -25.67 14.95 45.31
N ARG A 206 -26.61 14.23 44.67
CA ARG A 206 -28.02 14.17 45.08
C ARG A 206 -28.22 13.12 46.18
N LEU A 207 -28.89 13.51 47.26
CA LEU A 207 -29.16 12.67 48.43
C LEU A 207 -27.88 12.07 49.02
N SER A 208 -26.80 12.87 49.06
CA SER A 208 -25.52 12.40 49.55
C SER A 208 -25.62 11.96 51.01
N LYS A 209 -25.07 10.78 51.33
CA LYS A 209 -25.23 10.14 52.64
C LYS A 209 -24.64 10.96 53.78
N ASP A 210 -23.51 11.62 53.54
CA ASP A 210 -22.86 12.52 54.50
C ASP A 210 -23.67 13.79 54.76
N GLN A 211 -24.48 14.23 53.79
CA GLN A 211 -25.35 15.40 53.90
C GLN A 211 -26.67 15.11 54.62
N ASN A 212 -27.07 13.85 54.78
CA ASN A 212 -28.30 13.43 55.48
C ASN A 212 -29.55 14.25 55.07
N GLY A 213 -29.71 14.52 53.77
CA GLY A 213 -30.84 15.28 53.23
C GLY A 213 -30.74 16.80 53.37
N ALA A 214 -29.59 17.35 53.79
CA ALA A 214 -29.35 18.79 53.80
C ALA A 214 -29.42 19.42 52.40
N ASP A 215 -29.05 18.65 51.37
CA ASP A 215 -29.03 18.99 49.95
C ASP A 215 -30.42 18.99 49.27
N ILE A 216 -31.45 18.54 49.99
CA ILE A 216 -32.84 18.54 49.50
C ILE A 216 -33.38 19.97 49.54
N PRO A 217 -33.79 20.56 48.39
CA PRO A 217 -34.26 21.96 48.35
C PRO A 217 -35.55 22.20 49.15
N ASN A 218 -36.52 21.29 49.08
CA ASN A 218 -37.79 21.38 49.80
C ASN A 218 -37.99 20.17 50.72
N LYS A 219 -37.45 20.27 51.94
CA LYS A 219 -37.49 19.20 52.95
C LYS A 219 -38.93 18.88 53.39
N VAL A 220 -39.80 19.89 53.47
CA VAL A 220 -41.20 19.72 53.89
C VAL A 220 -41.97 18.86 52.89
N GLU A 221 -41.88 19.20 51.59
CA GLU A 221 -42.55 18.42 50.54
C GLU A 221 -41.94 17.02 50.41
N PHE A 222 -40.62 16.88 50.57
CA PHE A 222 -39.95 15.57 50.57
C PHE A 222 -40.47 14.65 51.68
N VAL A 223 -40.57 15.14 52.92
CA VAL A 223 -41.10 14.39 54.07
C VAL A 223 -42.58 14.03 53.88
N LYS A 224 -43.37 14.94 53.30
CA LYS A 224 -44.77 14.69 52.93
C LYS A 224 -44.89 13.57 51.88
N ASN A 225 -44.07 13.58 50.84
CA ASN A 225 -44.05 12.55 49.80
C ASN A 225 -43.62 11.17 50.33
N LEU A 226 -42.82 11.13 51.39
CA LEU A 226 -42.48 9.89 52.09
C LEU A 226 -43.59 9.39 53.03
N GLY A 227 -44.67 10.16 53.23
CA GLY A 227 -45.72 9.83 54.21
C GLY A 227 -45.26 9.96 55.67
N LEU A 228 -44.12 10.61 55.91
CA LEU A 228 -43.57 10.87 57.24
C LEU A 228 -44.02 12.22 57.81
N ALA A 229 -44.70 13.04 57.00
CA ALA A 229 -45.34 14.23 57.51
C ALA A 229 -46.48 13.81 58.43
N VAL A 230 -46.38 14.19 59.70
CA VAL A 230 -47.55 14.22 60.58
C VAL A 230 -48.55 15.15 59.90
N GLN A 231 -49.66 14.58 59.41
CA GLN A 231 -50.77 15.35 58.89
C GLN A 231 -51.23 16.23 60.05
N ASP A 232 -50.98 17.53 59.93
CA ASP A 232 -51.19 18.53 60.98
C ASP A 232 -50.13 18.53 62.10
N SER A 233 -49.24 19.53 62.07
CA SER A 233 -48.22 19.81 63.10
C SER A 233 -48.80 20.11 64.50
N GLY A 234 -50.13 20.06 64.67
CA GLY A 234 -50.81 20.17 65.95
C GLY A 234 -51.35 18.86 66.53
N GLU A 235 -51.21 17.73 65.84
CA GLU A 235 -51.50 16.40 66.42
C GLU A 235 -50.23 15.80 67.02
N SER A 236 -49.77 16.39 68.13
CA SER A 236 -49.14 15.55 69.16
C SER A 236 -50.10 14.39 69.43
N SER A 237 -49.58 13.18 69.70
CA SER A 237 -50.38 12.01 70.07
C SER A 237 -51.34 12.25 71.25
N LEU A 238 -51.16 13.36 71.97
CA LEU A 238 -52.07 13.86 72.99
C LEU A 238 -52.90 15.05 72.46
N PRO A 239 -54.22 14.93 72.31
CA PRO A 239 -55.09 16.04 71.88
C PRO A 239 -54.97 17.28 72.78
N VAL A 240 -55.08 18.47 72.19
CA VAL A 240 -55.09 19.74 72.94
C VAL A 240 -56.27 19.75 73.92
N GLY A 241 -56.02 20.18 75.16
CA GLY A 241 -57.05 20.30 76.19
C GLY A 241 -57.32 19.05 77.04
N VAL A 242 -56.61 17.93 76.83
CA VAL A 242 -56.72 16.77 77.73
C VAL A 242 -55.92 17.03 79.01
N PRO A 243 -56.54 16.97 80.21
CA PRO A 243 -55.81 17.10 81.46
C PRO A 243 -55.01 15.83 81.74
N ILE A 244 -53.71 15.97 81.98
CA ILE A 244 -52.82 14.86 82.34
C ILE A 244 -52.08 15.14 83.66
N PRO A 245 -51.78 14.10 84.46
CA PRO A 245 -50.95 14.26 85.65
C PRO A 245 -49.49 14.51 85.28
N TRP A 246 -48.90 15.54 85.86
CA TRP A 246 -47.51 15.97 85.67
C TRP A 246 -46.73 15.90 86.99
N PRO A 247 -45.53 15.28 87.00
CA PRO A 247 -44.84 14.92 88.24
C PRO A 247 -44.14 16.09 88.93
N THR A 248 -44.02 17.26 88.30
CA THR A 248 -43.35 18.43 88.88
C THR A 248 -44.30 19.62 89.00
N THR A 249 -43.89 20.64 89.75
CA THR A 249 -44.67 21.86 89.96
C THR A 249 -44.59 22.86 88.80
N THR A 250 -43.69 22.61 87.83
CA THR A 250 -43.49 23.48 86.66
C THR A 250 -43.86 22.70 85.39
N PRO A 251 -44.91 23.11 84.66
CA PRO A 251 -45.28 22.47 83.40
C PRO A 251 -44.20 22.71 82.32
N PRO A 252 -44.07 21.82 81.32
CA PRO A 252 -43.24 22.08 80.15
C PRO A 252 -43.74 23.31 79.37
N THR A 253 -42.84 23.91 78.59
CA THR A 253 -43.23 25.00 77.66
C THR A 253 -44.35 24.53 76.73
N GLY A 254 -45.38 25.36 76.57
CA GLY A 254 -46.56 25.04 75.76
C GLY A 254 -47.68 24.31 76.51
N TRP A 255 -47.55 24.12 77.83
CA TRP A 255 -48.58 23.54 78.69
C TRP A 255 -49.08 24.54 79.73
N LEU A 256 -50.35 24.42 80.10
CA LEU A 256 -51.00 25.26 81.12
C LEU A 256 -51.50 24.40 82.28
N ILE A 257 -51.46 24.96 83.49
CA ILE A 257 -51.93 24.28 84.71
C ILE A 257 -53.46 24.39 84.80
N CYS A 258 -54.13 23.30 85.16
CA CYS A 258 -55.55 23.29 85.50
C CYS A 258 -55.81 23.86 86.90
N ASN A 259 -55.63 25.17 87.06
CA ASN A 259 -55.78 25.90 88.32
C ASN A 259 -56.96 26.90 88.32
N GLY A 260 -57.90 26.75 87.39
CA GLY A 260 -59.02 27.68 87.27
C GLY A 260 -58.71 28.99 86.55
N ASN A 261 -57.50 29.20 86.02
CA ASN A 261 -57.15 30.45 85.33
C ASN A 261 -57.80 30.56 83.94
N TYR A 262 -57.95 31.80 83.48
CA TYR A 262 -58.27 32.12 82.09
C TYR A 262 -57.04 31.95 81.20
N PHE A 263 -57.27 31.60 79.93
CA PHE A 263 -56.25 31.56 78.89
C PHE A 263 -56.65 32.42 77.69
N ASP A 264 -55.65 32.85 76.94
CA ASP A 264 -55.86 33.62 75.72
C ASP A 264 -56.36 32.71 74.59
N LYS A 265 -57.64 32.84 74.25
CA LYS A 265 -58.29 32.06 73.19
C LYS A 265 -57.73 32.36 71.80
N SER A 266 -57.22 33.57 71.57
CA SER A 266 -56.62 33.95 70.29
C SER A 266 -55.24 33.31 70.10
N ARG A 267 -54.48 33.20 71.20
CA ARG A 267 -53.19 32.51 71.23
C ARG A 267 -53.33 30.98 71.19
N TYR A 268 -54.41 30.44 71.78
CA TYR A 268 -54.64 28.99 71.90
C TYR A 268 -56.00 28.57 71.31
N PRO A 269 -56.20 28.67 69.99
CA PRO A 269 -57.50 28.42 69.36
C PRO A 269 -57.97 26.97 69.48
N LYS A 270 -57.06 25.98 69.41
CA LYS A 270 -57.41 24.56 69.62
C LYS A 270 -57.86 24.30 71.06
N LEU A 271 -57.23 24.95 72.05
CA LEU A 271 -57.64 24.86 73.45
C LEU A 271 -58.99 25.56 73.68
N ALA A 272 -59.27 26.65 72.96
CA ALA A 272 -60.56 27.33 72.99
C ALA A 272 -61.72 26.47 72.44
N LEU A 273 -61.44 25.50 71.55
CA LEU A 273 -62.45 24.51 71.13
C LEU A 273 -62.75 23.52 72.26
N ALA A 274 -61.71 23.06 72.98
CA ALA A 274 -61.87 22.15 74.12
C ALA A 274 -62.50 22.81 75.35
N TYR A 275 -62.15 24.07 75.63
CA TYR A 275 -62.68 24.88 76.73
C TYR A 275 -63.25 26.21 76.23
N PRO A 276 -64.50 26.22 75.70
CA PRO A 276 -65.11 27.40 75.07
C PRO A 276 -65.24 28.64 75.97
N SER A 277 -65.31 28.42 77.29
CA SER A 277 -65.34 29.49 78.31
C SER A 277 -64.06 30.33 78.34
N GLY A 278 -62.95 29.84 77.77
CA GLY A 278 -61.63 30.46 77.91
C GLY A 278 -61.02 30.26 79.30
N ARG A 279 -61.58 29.38 80.12
CA ARG A 279 -61.15 29.11 81.50
C ARG A 279 -60.91 27.62 81.69
N LEU A 280 -59.77 27.27 82.27
CA LEU A 280 -59.46 25.88 82.62
C LEU A 280 -60.21 25.46 83.88
N PRO A 281 -60.50 24.16 84.07
CA PRO A 281 -60.97 23.66 85.35
C PRO A 281 -59.91 23.89 86.44
N ASP A 282 -60.35 24.08 87.68
CA ASP A 282 -59.47 24.00 88.83
C ASP A 282 -59.50 22.56 89.36
N LEU A 283 -58.42 21.83 89.11
CA LEU A 283 -58.32 20.40 89.45
C LEU A 283 -57.43 20.15 90.67
N ARG A 284 -57.04 21.21 91.38
CA ARG A 284 -56.20 21.09 92.58
C ARG A 284 -57.00 20.44 93.70
N GLY A 285 -56.63 19.22 94.07
CA GLY A 285 -57.29 18.45 95.13
C GLY A 285 -58.56 17.71 94.66
N GLU A 286 -58.86 17.72 93.37
CA GLU A 286 -60.07 17.10 92.82
C GLU A 286 -59.82 15.71 92.25
N PHE A 287 -60.84 14.84 92.31
CA PHE A 287 -60.87 13.58 91.57
C PHE A 287 -61.65 13.74 90.26
N ILE A 288 -61.06 13.29 89.16
CA ILE A 288 -61.74 13.28 87.86
C ILE A 288 -62.56 11.99 87.73
N ARG A 289 -63.83 12.12 87.37
CA ARG A 289 -64.72 10.99 87.05
C ARG A 289 -65.21 11.08 85.61
N GLY A 290 -65.48 9.93 84.99
CA GLY A 290 -66.15 9.88 83.70
C GLY A 290 -67.56 10.47 83.79
N LEU A 291 -67.96 11.23 82.78
CA LEU A 291 -69.34 11.68 82.62
C LEU A 291 -70.23 10.46 82.34
N ASP A 292 -71.35 10.36 83.04
CA ASP A 292 -72.30 9.25 82.90
C ASP A 292 -72.79 9.04 81.46
N SER A 293 -73.00 10.15 80.74
CA SER A 293 -73.30 10.19 79.30
C SER A 293 -74.41 9.23 78.86
N GLY A 294 -75.44 9.05 79.70
CA GLY A 294 -76.64 8.26 79.38
C GLY A 294 -76.71 6.87 80.01
N ARG A 295 -75.74 6.48 80.84
CA ARG A 295 -75.76 5.19 81.57
C ARG A 295 -76.69 5.21 82.80
N ASN A 296 -77.12 6.39 83.25
CA ASN A 296 -78.01 6.65 84.38
C ASN A 296 -77.47 6.20 85.75
N VAL A 297 -76.14 6.20 85.93
CA VAL A 297 -75.45 5.92 87.20
C VAL A 297 -75.21 7.20 88.01
N ASP A 298 -74.97 8.34 87.35
CA ASP A 298 -74.80 9.66 88.00
C ASP A 298 -75.68 10.71 87.30
N PRO A 299 -77.02 10.63 87.45
CA PRO A 299 -77.96 11.47 86.73
C PRO A 299 -77.86 12.94 87.14
N GLY A 300 -78.15 13.85 86.20
CA GLY A 300 -78.16 15.30 86.44
C GLY A 300 -76.78 15.98 86.35
N ARG A 301 -75.73 15.26 85.96
CA ARG A 301 -74.38 15.81 85.74
C ARG A 301 -74.15 16.20 84.29
N TRP A 302 -73.42 17.31 84.08
CA TRP A 302 -72.89 17.73 82.78
C TRP A 302 -71.36 17.75 82.80
N ILE A 303 -70.73 17.78 81.61
CA ILE A 303 -69.27 17.80 81.48
C ILE A 303 -68.67 19.00 82.26
N LEU A 304 -67.57 18.76 82.97
CA LEU A 304 -66.89 19.74 83.84
C LEU A 304 -67.71 20.29 85.03
N SER A 305 -68.88 19.71 85.36
CA SER A 305 -69.59 20.07 86.60
C SER A 305 -68.83 19.60 87.84
N TRP A 306 -68.67 20.46 88.84
CA TRP A 306 -68.13 20.11 90.14
C TRP A 306 -69.21 19.43 91.01
N GLN A 307 -68.79 18.50 91.87
CA GLN A 307 -69.68 17.85 92.83
C GLN A 307 -68.95 17.73 94.16
N ASN A 308 -69.67 18.01 95.25
CA ASN A 308 -69.13 17.86 96.59
C ASN A 308 -68.97 16.37 96.96
N PHE A 309 -68.16 16.08 97.97
CA PHE A 309 -68.02 14.72 98.49
C PHE A 309 -69.38 14.16 98.93
N SER A 310 -69.53 12.85 98.82
CA SER A 310 -70.69 12.12 99.34
C SER A 310 -70.24 10.74 99.79
N ILE A 311 -70.82 10.26 100.88
CA ILE A 311 -70.63 8.88 101.35
C ILE A 311 -71.88 8.08 101.01
N GLN A 312 -71.69 6.81 100.64
CA GLN A 312 -72.82 5.93 100.42
C GLN A 312 -73.68 5.86 101.68
N ARG A 313 -75.00 6.01 101.50
CA ARG A 313 -75.97 5.86 102.59
C ARG A 313 -75.80 4.47 103.23
N HIS A 314 -75.59 4.45 104.53
CA HIS A 314 -75.45 3.22 105.31
C HIS A 314 -76.10 3.40 106.69
N SER A 315 -76.25 2.30 107.42
CA SER A 315 -76.83 2.26 108.77
C SER A 315 -75.97 1.41 109.68
N HIS A 316 -75.96 1.74 110.97
CA HIS A 316 -75.30 0.95 112.03
C HIS A 316 -76.35 0.30 112.91
N ASN A 317 -76.12 -0.96 113.30
CA ASN A 317 -76.93 -1.63 114.32
C ASN A 317 -76.21 -1.51 115.66
N ILE A 318 -76.91 -1.03 116.69
CA ILE A 318 -76.38 -0.97 118.05
C ILE A 318 -77.07 -2.09 118.83
N GLU A 319 -76.33 -3.16 119.13
CA GLU A 319 -76.82 -4.23 119.98
C GLU A 319 -76.61 -3.88 121.45
N ILE A 320 -77.71 -3.76 122.19
CA ILE A 320 -77.69 -3.48 123.63
C ILE A 320 -78.02 -4.79 124.36
N ASN A 321 -76.99 -5.45 124.89
CA ASN A 321 -77.16 -6.62 125.76
C ASN A 321 -77.35 -6.16 127.21
N ASP A 322 -78.61 -5.92 127.58
CA ASP A 322 -78.97 -5.44 128.90
C ASP A 322 -79.13 -6.60 129.91
N SER A 323 -78.42 -6.53 131.04
CA SER A 323 -78.54 -7.46 132.17
C SER A 323 -78.77 -6.75 133.51
N GLY A 324 -79.25 -5.48 133.51
CA GLY A 324 -79.59 -4.78 134.74
C GLY A 324 -80.20 -3.39 134.52
N SER A 325 -81.12 -2.98 135.41
CA SER A 325 -81.82 -1.68 135.37
C SER A 325 -80.84 -0.50 135.47
N ALA A 326 -80.42 0.05 134.33
CA ALA A 326 -79.59 1.25 134.24
C ALA A 326 -80.20 2.32 133.30
N SER A 327 -80.13 3.56 133.76
CA SER A 327 -80.96 4.73 133.41
C SER A 327 -80.70 5.42 132.06
N PHE A 328 -80.17 4.74 131.04
CA PHE A 328 -79.98 5.32 129.70
C PHE A 328 -80.59 4.43 128.61
N TYR A 329 -81.92 4.28 128.66
CA TYR A 329 -82.69 3.57 127.64
C TYR A 329 -82.98 4.45 126.42
N VAL A 330 -82.57 3.98 125.25
CA VAL A 330 -83.34 4.15 124.00
C VAL A 330 -84.46 3.09 123.97
N GLY A 331 -85.37 3.21 124.94
CA GLY A 331 -86.70 2.59 125.08
C GLY A 331 -86.92 1.08 124.88
N ARG A 332 -87.25 0.36 125.98
CA ARG A 332 -88.27 -0.73 125.99
C ARG A 332 -89.54 -0.19 126.66
N GLY A 333 -90.69 -0.20 125.96
CA GLY A 333 -92.02 0.19 126.47
C GLY A 333 -92.82 1.09 125.52
N ASN A 334 -94.16 1.13 125.68
CA ASN A 334 -95.14 1.90 124.87
C ASN A 334 -95.06 3.44 125.03
N TRP A 335 -93.93 3.98 125.49
CA TRP A 335 -93.71 5.40 125.72
C TRP A 335 -92.63 5.92 124.78
N LYS A 336 -92.97 6.89 123.91
CA LYS A 336 -92.00 7.53 123.01
C LYS A 336 -91.11 8.52 123.77
N ARG A 337 -90.01 8.07 124.36
CA ARG A 337 -88.87 8.94 124.72
C ARG A 337 -87.82 8.86 123.61
N GLN A 338 -87.66 9.95 122.87
CA GLN A 338 -86.65 10.08 121.82
C GLN A 338 -85.33 10.54 122.47
N GLY A 339 -84.33 9.67 122.50
CA GLY A 339 -82.96 10.00 122.93
C GLY A 339 -82.00 9.68 121.79
N SER A 340 -81.04 10.57 121.51
CA SER A 340 -79.97 10.31 120.55
C SER A 340 -78.73 9.81 121.28
N VAL A 341 -78.19 8.65 120.86
CA VAL A 341 -76.85 8.22 121.24
C VAL A 341 -75.96 8.47 120.05
N ASN A 342 -75.17 9.54 120.11
CA ASN A 342 -74.21 9.85 119.05
C ASN A 342 -72.94 9.02 119.28
N THR A 343 -72.37 8.49 118.21
CA THR A 343 -70.98 8.00 118.25
C THR A 343 -70.02 9.18 118.40
N GLY A 344 -68.80 8.94 118.88
CA GLY A 344 -67.73 9.93 118.79
C GLY A 344 -67.34 10.20 117.33
N GLU A 345 -66.66 11.32 117.08
CA GLU A 345 -66.04 11.60 115.79
C GLU A 345 -64.84 10.66 115.57
N PHE A 346 -64.81 9.97 114.44
CA PHE A 346 -63.69 9.10 114.06
C PHE A 346 -63.38 9.29 112.57
N GLY A 347 -62.09 9.44 112.24
CA GLY A 347 -61.63 9.70 110.87
C GLY A 347 -60.91 11.06 110.73
N GLY A 348 -60.75 11.51 109.49
CA GLY A 348 -60.19 12.82 109.14
C GLY A 348 -61.24 13.77 108.55
N SER A 349 -60.82 14.98 108.17
CA SER A 349 -61.70 16.02 107.61
C SER A 349 -62.29 15.70 106.24
N GLU A 350 -61.78 14.67 105.56
CA GLU A 350 -62.17 14.27 104.21
C GLU A 350 -62.16 12.74 104.10
N THR A 351 -63.22 12.17 103.54
CA THR A 351 -63.24 10.74 103.17
C THR A 351 -62.57 10.56 101.81
N ARG A 352 -61.43 9.86 101.76
CA ARG A 352 -60.70 9.59 100.51
C ARG A 352 -59.95 8.27 100.52
N PRO A 353 -59.77 7.62 99.37
CA PRO A 353 -58.83 6.51 99.23
C PRO A 353 -57.37 7.02 99.28
N ARG A 354 -56.41 6.09 99.37
CA ARG A 354 -54.98 6.42 99.19
C ARG A 354 -54.75 7.03 97.81
N ASN A 355 -53.97 8.10 97.74
CA ASN A 355 -53.66 8.81 96.49
C ASN A 355 -52.26 9.44 96.54
N ILE A 356 -51.77 9.89 95.37
CA ILE A 356 -50.53 10.66 95.20
C ILE A 356 -50.89 11.93 94.43
N ALA A 357 -50.36 13.07 94.85
CA ALA A 357 -50.62 14.36 94.21
C ALA A 357 -49.72 14.56 92.98
N PHE A 358 -50.36 14.84 91.83
CA PHE A 358 -49.72 15.31 90.60
C PHE A 358 -50.31 16.67 90.22
N LEU A 359 -49.56 17.46 89.47
CA LEU A 359 -50.08 18.68 88.87
C LEU A 359 -50.90 18.32 87.62
N TYR A 360 -52.16 18.74 87.53
CA TYR A 360 -52.90 18.58 86.29
C TYR A 360 -52.54 19.69 85.30
N ILE A 361 -52.14 19.30 84.09
CA ILE A 361 -51.77 20.22 83.01
C ILE A 361 -52.49 19.86 81.71
N VAL A 362 -52.71 20.86 80.85
CA VAL A 362 -53.24 20.69 79.48
C VAL A 362 -52.26 21.24 78.46
N ARG A 363 -52.19 20.58 77.30
CA ARG A 363 -51.45 21.12 76.15
C ARG A 363 -52.17 22.36 75.64
N ALA A 364 -51.43 23.44 75.40
CA ALA A 364 -51.99 24.72 74.98
C ALA A 364 -52.00 24.92 73.46
N ALA A 365 -51.07 24.28 72.74
CA ALA A 365 -50.91 24.39 71.29
C ALA A 365 -50.61 23.03 70.63
#